data_AF-A0A9D4WT00-F1
#
_entry.id   AF-A0A9D4WT00-F1
#
_cell.length_a   1.000
_cell.length_b   1.000
_cell.length_c   1.000
_cell.angle_alpha   90.00
_cell.angle_beta   90.00
_cell.angle_gamma   90.00
#
_symmetry.space_group_name_H-M   'P 1'
#
loop_
_entity.id
_entity.type
_entity.pdbx_description
1 polymer ?
#
loop_
_entity_poly.entity_id
_entity_poly.type
_entity_poly.pdbx_seq_one_letter_code
_entity_poly.pdbx_strand_id
1 'polypeptide(L)'
;MKNTSRSFENLELIRNAGVKCPLLCKEFIIDAWQLYYDQSKGADAVLLIAAVLPDLDIKNMVKICKLLGLAALVEMHDEREFDRILGVESVELIGINNLQNDIAVRHQ
;
A
#
# COMPACT_ATOMS: atom_id res chain seq x y z
N MET A 1 -10.57 -2.01 -13.18
CA MET A 1 -9.11 -1.79 -13.29
C MET A 1 -8.83 -0.73 -14.35
N LYS A 2 -8.63 0.53 -13.96
CA LYS A 2 -7.93 1.47 -14.85
C LYS A 2 -6.46 1.09 -14.77
N ASN A 3 -5.93 0.55 -15.86
CA ASN A 3 -4.54 0.16 -15.99
C ASN A 3 -3.73 1.46 -16.00
N THR A 4 -3.35 1.99 -14.84
CA THR A 4 -2.25 2.94 -14.77
C THR A 4 -1.05 2.17 -15.31
N SER A 5 -0.49 2.63 -16.44
CA SER A 5 0.69 2.02 -17.04
C SER A 5 1.83 2.05 -16.01
N ARG A 6 2.02 0.92 -15.32
CA ARG A 6 2.95 0.71 -14.22
C ARG A 6 4.27 0.22 -14.79
N SER A 7 5.28 1.07 -14.82
CA SER A 7 6.66 0.60 -14.70
C SER A 7 7.19 1.13 -13.37
N PHE A 8 7.79 0.25 -12.57
CA PHE A 8 8.53 0.66 -11.37
C PHE A 8 9.67 1.64 -11.72
N GLU A 9 10.11 1.62 -12.97
CA GLU A 9 11.00 2.61 -13.57
C GLU A 9 10.48 4.04 -13.39
N ASN A 10 9.16 4.27 -13.39
CA ASN A 10 8.60 5.60 -13.19
C ASN A 10 8.95 6.19 -11.82
N LEU A 11 8.96 5.37 -10.77
CA LEU A 11 9.28 5.84 -9.42
C LEU A 11 10.73 6.31 -9.34
N GLU A 12 11.63 5.49 -9.88
CA GLU A 12 13.06 5.77 -9.96
C GLU A 12 13.34 7.00 -10.84
N LEU A 13 12.67 7.12 -11.99
CA LEU A 13 12.75 8.29 -12.87
C LEU A 13 12.29 9.57 -12.19
N ILE A 14 11.16 9.53 -11.48
CA ILE A 14 10.62 10.69 -10.74
C ILE A 14 11.59 11.12 -9.63
N ARG A 15 12.16 10.16 -8.90
CA ARG A 15 13.16 10.45 -7.86
C ARG A 15 14.40 11.10 -8.49
N ASN A 16 14.91 10.52 -9.57
CA ASN A 16 16.10 11.01 -10.27
C ASN A 16 15.88 12.37 -10.93
N ALA A 17 14.64 12.70 -11.31
CA ALA A 17 14.25 14.03 -11.78
C ALA A 17 14.29 15.12 -10.68
N GLY A 18 14.59 14.74 -9.43
CA GLY A 18 14.82 15.68 -8.34
C GLY A 18 13.59 16.06 -7.53
N VAL A 19 12.48 15.33 -7.67
CA VAL A 19 11.27 15.54 -6.87
C VAL A 19 11.56 15.35 -5.38
N LYS A 20 11.19 16.36 -4.59
CA LYS A 20 11.50 16.44 -3.15
C LYS A 20 10.35 16.03 -2.24
N CYS A 21 9.12 15.97 -2.74
CA CYS A 21 8.00 15.47 -1.94
C CYS A 21 8.11 13.95 -1.74
N PRO A 22 7.50 13.41 -0.66
CA PRO A 22 7.44 11.99 -0.46
C PRO A 22 6.73 11.27 -1.62
N LEU A 23 7.29 10.14 -2.05
CA LEU A 23 6.75 9.32 -3.13
C LEU A 23 6.03 8.09 -2.58
N LEU A 24 4.74 7.98 -2.87
CA LEU A 24 3.92 6.81 -2.59
C LEU A 24 4.01 5.81 -3.74
N CYS A 25 4.50 4.60 -3.48
CA CYS A 25 4.38 3.48 -4.39
C CYS A 25 2.96 2.90 -4.31
N LYS A 26 2.11 3.26 -5.28
CA LYS A 26 0.72 2.81 -5.34
C LYS A 26 0.61 1.46 -6.05
N GLU A 27 1.19 0.43 -5.43
CA GLU A 27 1.19 -0.94 -5.93
C GLU A 27 0.28 -1.87 -5.10
N PHE A 28 -0.03 -3.06 -5.62
CA PHE A 28 -0.76 -4.09 -4.87
C PHE A 28 0.27 -4.96 -4.18
N ILE A 29 0.54 -4.68 -2.90
CA ILE A 29 1.50 -5.45 -2.11
C ILE A 29 0.80 -6.69 -1.55
N ILE A 30 1.34 -7.85 -1.89
CA ILE A 30 0.89 -9.17 -1.40
C ILE A 30 2.04 -9.97 -0.76
N ASP A 31 3.28 -9.54 -0.93
CA ASP A 31 4.47 -10.17 -0.34
C ASP A 31 5.47 -9.11 0.16
N ALA A 32 6.19 -9.45 1.23
CA ALA A 32 7.23 -8.62 1.83
C ALA A 32 8.33 -8.23 0.85
N TRP A 33 8.70 -9.07 -0.12
CA TRP A 33 9.78 -8.74 -1.08
C TRP A 33 9.48 -7.44 -1.85
N GLN A 34 8.20 -7.15 -2.10
CA GLN A 34 7.78 -5.94 -2.80
C GLN A 34 8.14 -4.67 -2.01
N LEU A 35 8.12 -4.73 -0.68
CA LEU A 35 8.52 -3.60 0.18
C LEU A 35 9.99 -3.25 0.00
N TYR A 36 10.86 -4.26 -0.02
CA TYR A 36 12.29 -4.06 -0.27
C TYR A 36 12.54 -3.53 -1.68
N TYR A 37 11.80 -4.07 -2.65
CA TYR A 37 11.90 -3.62 -4.03
C TYR A 37 11.47 -2.16 -4.18
N ASP A 38 10.31 -1.78 -3.65
CA ASP A 38 9.78 -0.42 -3.69
C ASP A 38 10.70 0.59 -3.00
N GLN A 39 11.24 0.23 -1.83
CA GLN A 39 12.26 1.04 -1.15
C GLN A 39 13.49 1.25 -2.05
N SER A 40 14.00 0.19 -2.68
CA SER A 40 15.15 0.27 -3.58
C SER A 40 14.90 1.15 -4.82
N LYS A 41 13.63 1.36 -5.19
CA LYS A 41 13.19 2.25 -6.27
C LYS A 41 12.90 3.67 -5.80
N GLY A 42 13.14 3.98 -4.53
CA GLY A 42 13.04 5.32 -3.97
C GLY A 42 11.65 5.68 -3.45
N ALA A 43 10.83 4.68 -3.10
CA ALA A 43 9.58 4.92 -2.37
C ALA A 43 9.86 5.47 -0.96
N ASP A 44 9.05 6.43 -0.51
CA ASP A 44 9.00 6.85 0.89
C ASP A 44 7.78 6.27 1.61
N ALA A 45 6.76 5.86 0.84
CA ALA A 45 5.55 5.26 1.35
C ALA A 45 5.05 4.16 0.41
N VAL A 46 4.27 3.24 0.97
CA VAL A 46 3.64 2.12 0.24
C VAL A 46 2.18 1.96 0.62
N LEU A 47 1.40 1.35 -0.27
CA LEU A 47 -0.02 1.06 -0.06
C LEU A 47 -0.24 -0.38 0.40
N LEU A 48 -0.83 -0.56 1.58
CA LEU A 48 -1.30 -1.87 2.09
C LEU A 48 -2.83 -1.88 2.08
N ILE A 49 -3.47 -2.86 1.45
CA ILE A 49 -4.92 -2.84 1.26
C ILE A 49 -5.59 -3.87 2.17
N ALA A 50 -6.45 -3.42 3.09
CA ALA A 50 -7.10 -4.26 4.10
C ALA A 50 -8.03 -5.33 3.52
N ALA A 51 -8.60 -5.06 2.34
CA ALA A 51 -9.41 -6.01 1.57
C ALA A 51 -8.59 -7.17 0.97
N VAL A 52 -7.28 -6.96 0.78
CA VAL A 52 -6.37 -7.92 0.13
C VAL A 52 -5.53 -8.68 1.15
N LEU A 53 -5.12 -8.00 2.23
CA LEU A 53 -4.21 -8.53 3.22
C LEU A 53 -4.94 -8.98 4.50
N PRO A 54 -4.63 -10.20 5.00
CA PRO A 54 -4.98 -10.61 6.36
C PRO A 54 -4.34 -9.71 7.42
N ASP A 55 -4.93 -9.66 8.62
CA ASP A 55 -4.46 -8.79 9.72
C ASP A 55 -3.02 -9.09 10.14
N LEU A 56 -2.63 -10.37 10.13
CA LEU A 56 -1.28 -10.80 10.43
C LEU A 56 -0.27 -10.26 9.41
N ASP A 57 -0.63 -10.25 8.13
CA ASP A 57 0.24 -9.77 7.06
C ASP A 57 0.35 -8.25 7.12
N ILE A 58 -0.74 -7.52 7.36
CA ILE A 58 -0.70 -6.07 7.60
C ILE A 58 0.23 -5.76 8.77
N LYS A 59 0.07 -6.45 9.90
CA LYS A 59 0.91 -6.25 11.08
C LYS A 59 2.39 -6.52 10.78
N ASN A 60 2.71 -7.56 10.03
CA ASN A 60 4.08 -7.90 9.67
C ASN A 60 4.67 -6.91 8.65
N MET A 61 3.92 -6.57 7.61
CA MET A 61 4.34 -5.61 6.59
C MET A 61 4.56 -4.21 7.17
N VAL A 62 3.69 -3.74 8.08
CA VAL A 62 3.89 -2.46 8.77
C VAL A 62 5.20 -2.45 9.57
N LYS A 63 5.55 -3.57 10.24
CA LYS A 63 6.85 -3.68 10.92
C LYS A 63 8.01 -3.63 9.94
N ILE A 64 7.90 -4.30 8.80
CA ILE A 64 8.93 -4.27 7.75
C ILE A 64 9.07 -2.85 7.20
N CYS A 65 7.97 -2.16 6.92
CA CYS A 65 7.98 -0.77 6.48
C CYS A 65 8.75 0.12 7.48
N LYS A 66 8.48 -0.02 8.78
CA LYS A 66 9.21 0.69 9.83
C LYS A 66 10.72 0.42 9.79
N LEU A 67 11.12 -0.84 9.60
CA LEU A 67 12.55 -1.21 9.46
C LEU A 67 13.19 -0.63 8.20
N LEU A 68 12.42 -0.50 7.11
CA LEU A 68 12.88 0.05 5.83
C LEU A 68 12.81 1.58 5.76
N GLY A 69 12.23 2.25 6.75
CA GLY A 69 11.97 3.70 6.71
C GLY A 69 10.83 4.08 5.76
N LEU A 70 9.96 3.13 5.40
CA LEU A 70 8.76 3.36 4.60
C LEU A 70 7.57 3.71 5.49
N ALA A 71 6.78 4.70 5.09
CA ALA A 71 5.45 4.91 5.64
C ALA A 71 4.46 3.89 5.04
N ALA A 72 3.69 3.20 5.87
CA ALA A 72 2.63 2.29 5.43
C ALA A 72 1.29 3.02 5.45
N LEU A 73 0.72 3.29 4.27
CA LEU A 73 -0.66 3.76 4.13
C LEU A 73 -1.58 2.53 4.06
N VAL A 74 -2.35 2.29 5.10
CA VAL A 74 -3.32 1.18 5.12
C VAL A 74 -4.65 1.66 4.56
N GLU A 75 -5.04 1.15 3.39
CA GLU A 75 -6.29 1.46 2.70
C GLU A 75 -7.41 0.51 3.09
N MET A 76 -8.60 1.09 3.33
CA MET A 76 -9.84 0.37 3.65
C MET A 76 -11.04 0.97 2.91
N HIS A 77 -12.09 0.17 2.77
CA HIS A 77 -13.27 0.44 1.98
C HIS A 77 -14.59 0.32 2.75
N ASP A 78 -14.65 -0.52 3.80
CA ASP A 78 -15.86 -0.72 4.59
C ASP A 78 -15.61 -0.66 6.12
N GLU A 79 -16.69 -0.61 6.89
CA GLU A 79 -16.64 -0.53 8.35
C GLU A 79 -16.01 -1.77 9.00
N ARG A 80 -16.14 -2.96 8.38
CA ARG A 80 -15.55 -4.19 8.92
C ARG A 80 -14.04 -4.16 8.81
N GLU A 81 -13.53 -3.62 7.70
CA GLU A 81 -12.10 -3.37 7.53
C GLU A 81 -11.58 -2.32 8.50
N PHE A 82 -12.36 -1.26 8.76
CA PHE A 82 -12.01 -0.26 9.77
C PHE A 82 -11.81 -0.90 11.15
N ASP A 83 -12.77 -1.71 11.61
CA ASP A 83 -12.69 -2.41 12.89
C ASP A 83 -11.47 -3.35 12.97
N ARG A 84 -11.17 -4.06 11.88
CA ARG A 84 -9.96 -4.90 11.77
C ARG A 84 -8.69 -4.07 11.93
N ILE A 85 -8.57 -2.95 11.21
CA ILE A 85 -7.36 -2.11 11.22
C ILE A 85 -7.18 -1.39 12.55
N LEU A 86 -8.27 -0.96 13.22
CA LEU A 86 -8.20 -0.37 14.56
C LEU A 86 -7.58 -1.32 15.61
N GLY A 87 -7.73 -2.63 15.44
CA GLY A 87 -7.10 -3.64 16.31
C GLY A 87 -5.58 -3.79 16.09
N VAL A 88 -5.02 -3.19 15.04
CA VAL A 88 -3.60 -3.29 14.70
C VAL A 88 -2.86 -2.05 15.20
N GLU A 89 -2.41 -2.09 16.44
CA GLU A 89 -1.70 -0.97 17.13
C GLU A 89 -0.52 -0.37 16.35
N SER A 90 0.10 -1.13 15.45
CA SER A 90 1.26 -0.66 14.69
C SER A 90 0.92 0.28 13.52
N VAL A 91 -0.35 0.37 13.11
CA VAL A 91 -0.81 1.20 11.98
C VAL A 91 -0.92 2.66 12.42
N GLU A 92 -0.20 3.53 11.72
CA GLU A 92 -0.13 4.98 12.04
C GLU A 92 -0.84 5.85 11.00
N LEU A 93 -1.03 5.33 9.77
CA LEU A 93 -1.62 6.05 8.66
C LEU A 93 -2.68 5.20 7.97
N ILE A 94 -3.90 5.72 7.92
CA ILE A 94 -5.06 5.04 7.36
C ILE A 94 -5.64 5.88 6.22
N GLY A 95 -5.94 5.23 5.10
CA GLY A 95 -6.60 5.80 3.93
C GLY A 95 -8.01 5.25 3.77
N ILE A 96 -9.01 6.12 3.66
CA ILE A 96 -10.38 5.74 3.32
C ILE A 96 -10.54 5.86 1.81
N ASN A 97 -10.74 4.73 1.12
CA ASN A 97 -10.99 4.76 -0.31
C ASN A 97 -12.50 4.83 -0.60
N ASN A 98 -12.97 6.06 -0.83
CA ASN A 98 -14.39 6.39 -1.01
C ASN A 98 -14.95 6.11 -2.42
N LEU A 99 -14.15 5.49 -3.31
CA LEU A 99 -14.59 5.10 -4.65
C LEU A 99 -15.06 3.64 -4.62
N GLN A 100 -16.36 3.41 -4.80
CA GLN A 100 -16.93 2.09 -5.04
C GLN A 100 -16.33 1.49 -6.32
N ASN A 101 -15.37 0.58 -6.15
CA ASN A 101 -14.96 -0.34 -7.21
C ASN A 101 -15.60 -1.70 -6.94
N ASP A 102 -16.93 -1.77 -6.98
CA ASP A 102 -17.64 -3.05 -7.07
C ASP A 102 -17.26 -3.72 -8.41
N ILE A 103 -16.26 -4.59 -8.36
CA ILE A 103 -16.13 -5.66 -9.34
C ILE A 103 -16.68 -6.90 -8.65
N ALA A 104 -18.01 -6.97 -8.56
CA ALA A 104 -18.67 -8.23 -8.29
C ALA A 104 -18.31 -9.20 -9.42
N VAL A 105 -17.38 -10.12 -9.17
CA VAL A 105 -17.28 -11.35 -9.98
C VAL A 105 -18.53 -12.15 -9.67
N ARG A 106 -19.62 -11.84 -10.39
CA ARG A 106 -20.78 -12.72 -10.45
C ARG A 106 -20.32 -13.96 -11.21
N HIS A 107 -20.06 -15.04 -10.48
CA HIS A 107 -20.10 -16.38 -11.06
C HIS A 107 -21.50 -16.57 -11.66
N GLN A 108 -21.58 -16.63 -12.99
CA GLN A 108 -22.56 -17.49 -13.66
C GLN A 108 -21.97 -18.90 -13.72
#